data_AF-A0A182H2V6-F1
#
_entry.id   AF-A0A182H2V6-F1
#
_cell.length_a   1.000
_cell.length_b   1.000
_cell.length_c   1.000
_cell.angle_alpha   90.00
_cell.angle_beta   90.00
_cell.angle_gamma   90.00
#
_symmetry.space_group_name_H-M   'P 1'
#
loop_
_entity.id
_entity.type
_entity.pdbx_description
1 polymer ?
#
loop_
_entity_poly.entity_id
_entity_poly.type
_entity_poly.pdbx_seq_one_letter_code
_entity_poly.pdbx_strand_id
1 'polypeptide(L)'
;MFQVGRSSESPIDFVVMDTLPGDKKDAKVLQSTISRFACRILVDRSDGHKARIYAAGFDSSRNIFLGEKATKWQDNVEIDGLTTNGVLIMHPKGQFCGGSAECGLWRETSVGGDVFADRRSRKASQCTRKPMPCRMAL
;
A
#
# COMPACT_ATOMS: atom_id res chain seq x y z
N MET A 1 -13.32 -2.42 -7.59
CA MET A 1 -12.23 -1.67 -6.95
C MET A 1 -12.78 -1.11 -5.67
N PHE A 2 -12.00 -1.17 -4.60
CA PHE A 2 -12.29 -0.54 -3.30
C PHE A 2 -11.10 0.34 -2.91
N GLN A 3 -11.34 1.51 -2.34
CA GLN A 3 -10.29 2.43 -1.88
C GLN A 3 -10.28 2.55 -0.37
N VAL A 4 -9.06 2.57 0.18
CA VAL A 4 -8.82 2.72 1.60
C VAL A 4 -8.03 3.99 1.83
N GLY A 5 -8.34 4.74 2.87
CA GLY A 5 -7.59 5.93 3.24
C GLY A 5 -8.17 6.61 4.48
N ARG A 6 -7.53 7.69 4.94
CA ARG A 6 -8.05 8.45 6.08
C ARG A 6 -9.07 9.52 5.71
N SER A 7 -9.27 9.80 4.42
CA SER A 7 -10.25 10.79 3.99
C SER A 7 -11.66 10.24 4.19
N SER A 8 -12.59 11.12 4.55
CA SER A 8 -14.03 10.81 4.56
C SER A 8 -14.74 11.24 3.28
N GLU A 9 -13.97 11.53 2.22
CA GLU A 9 -14.53 11.86 0.90
C GLU A 9 -15.15 10.64 0.24
N SER A 10 -16.13 10.89 -0.65
CA SER A 10 -16.90 9.84 -1.31
C SER A 10 -16.09 8.77 -2.07
N PRO A 11 -14.89 9.04 -2.62
CA PRO A 11 -14.11 7.99 -3.28
C PRO A 11 -13.56 6.93 -2.32
N ILE A 12 -13.59 7.13 -0.99
CA ILE A 12 -13.08 6.18 0.00
C ILE A 12 -14.19 5.23 0.43
N ASP A 13 -14.02 3.94 0.15
CA ASP A 13 -14.93 2.88 0.57
C ASP A 13 -14.70 2.48 2.04
N PHE A 14 -13.45 2.54 2.50
CA PHE A 14 -13.09 2.17 3.87
C PHE A 14 -12.16 3.21 4.52
N VAL A 15 -12.69 3.91 5.52
CA VAL A 15 -11.97 4.94 6.27
C VAL A 15 -11.13 4.31 7.38
N VAL A 16 -9.84 4.60 7.39
CA VAL A 16 -8.89 4.08 8.40
C VAL A 16 -8.24 5.24 9.15
N MET A 17 -8.17 5.11 10.48
CA MET A 17 -7.55 6.06 11.39
C MET A 17 -6.27 5.50 11.99
N ASP A 18 -5.38 6.37 12.46
CA ASP A 18 -4.13 5.93 13.11
C ASP A 18 -4.40 5.09 14.36
N THR A 19 -3.65 4.00 14.49
CA THR A 19 -3.67 3.14 15.68
C THR A 19 -2.61 3.58 16.67
N LEU A 20 -2.94 3.59 17.95
CA LEU A 20 -1.95 3.74 19.02
C LEU A 20 -1.31 2.38 19.34
N PRO A 21 0.03 2.30 19.46
CA PRO A 21 0.67 1.12 20.02
C PRO A 21 0.08 0.78 21.40
N GLY A 22 -0.06 -0.51 21.71
CA GLY A 22 -0.77 -0.99 22.91
C GLY A 22 -0.28 -0.41 24.24
N ASP A 23 0.98 0.02 24.31
CA ASP A 23 1.60 0.61 25.51
C ASP A 23 1.35 2.12 25.67
N LYS A 24 0.67 2.76 24.71
CA LYS A 24 0.45 4.22 24.66
C LYS A 24 -1.03 4.58 24.52
N LYS A 25 -1.91 3.91 25.24
CA LYS A 25 -3.38 4.10 25.14
C LYS A 25 -3.85 5.54 25.44
N ASP A 26 -3.09 6.28 26.25
CA ASP A 26 -3.43 7.68 26.62
C ASP A 26 -2.79 8.74 25.72
N ALA A 27 -1.94 8.34 24.76
CA ALA A 27 -1.29 9.29 23.86
C ALA A 27 -2.26 9.74 22.76
N LYS A 28 -2.43 11.04 22.55
CA LYS A 28 -3.18 11.55 21.38
C LYS A 28 -2.30 11.46 20.13
N VAL A 29 -2.81 10.88 19.05
CA VAL A 29 -2.17 11.01 17.73
C VAL A 29 -2.39 12.44 17.23
N LEU A 30 -1.36 13.28 17.38
CA LEU A 30 -1.42 14.67 16.95
C LEU A 30 -1.26 14.82 15.43
N GLN A 31 -0.58 13.88 14.77
CA GLN A 31 -0.32 13.93 13.35
C GLN A 31 -0.47 12.54 12.72
N SER A 32 -1.46 12.43 11.83
CA SER A 32 -1.68 11.21 11.05
C SER A 32 -0.57 11.00 10.05
N THR A 33 -0.12 9.75 9.92
CA THR A 33 0.83 9.34 8.87
C THR A 33 0.16 8.57 7.74
N ILE A 34 -1.14 8.29 7.87
CA ILE A 34 -1.96 7.60 6.88
C ILE A 34 -2.32 8.58 5.75
N SER A 35 -2.13 8.14 4.52
CA SER A 35 -2.51 8.91 3.34
C SER A 35 -4.04 9.10 3.26
N ARG A 36 -4.49 10.24 2.74
CA ARG A 36 -5.92 10.51 2.49
C ARG A 36 -6.55 9.48 1.56
N PHE A 37 -5.84 9.14 0.49
CA PHE A 37 -6.18 8.10 -0.48
C PHE A 37 -5.02 7.10 -0.52
N ALA A 38 -5.06 6.08 0.33
CA ALA A 38 -3.87 5.29 0.68
C ALA A 38 -3.59 4.15 -0.30
N CYS A 39 -4.60 3.33 -0.61
CA CYS A 39 -4.45 2.22 -1.54
C CYS A 39 -5.77 1.87 -2.22
N ARG A 40 -5.67 1.04 -3.26
CA ARG A 40 -6.78 0.44 -3.98
C ARG A 40 -6.68 -1.08 -3.91
N ILE A 41 -7.80 -1.74 -3.68
CA ILE A 41 -7.94 -3.18 -3.76
C ILE A 41 -8.81 -3.49 -4.98
N LEU A 42 -8.23 -4.15 -5.97
CA LEU A 42 -8.93 -4.60 -7.16
C LEU A 42 -9.18 -6.09 -7.01
N VAL A 43 -10.43 -6.50 -7.17
CA VAL A 43 -10.86 -7.89 -7.08
C VAL A 43 -11.44 -8.27 -8.42
N ASP A 44 -10.95 -9.37 -8.99
CA ASP A 44 -11.54 -9.95 -10.19
C ASP A 44 -12.99 -10.37 -9.90
N ARG A 45 -13.91 -9.95 -10.77
CA ARG A 45 -15.32 -10.32 -10.68
C ARG A 45 -15.62 -11.68 -11.29
N SER A 46 -14.68 -12.21 -12.07
CA SER A 46 -14.74 -13.52 -12.69
C SER A 46 -13.97 -14.57 -11.87
N ASP A 47 -13.84 -15.78 -12.41
CA ASP A 47 -13.48 -17.01 -11.70
C ASP A 47 -12.21 -16.88 -10.82
N GLY A 48 -12.40 -17.10 -9.51
CA GLY A 48 -11.34 -17.12 -8.51
C GLY A 48 -11.19 -15.87 -7.64
N HIS A 49 -11.95 -14.79 -7.86
CA HIS A 49 -11.99 -13.59 -7.01
C HIS A 49 -10.61 -13.07 -6.56
N LYS A 50 -9.61 -13.15 -7.45
CA LYS A 50 -8.25 -12.76 -7.12
C LYS A 50 -8.21 -11.28 -6.79
N ALA A 51 -7.77 -10.97 -5.57
CA ALA A 51 -7.53 -9.61 -5.16
C ALA A 51 -6.10 -9.17 -5.55
N ARG A 52 -5.89 -7.87 -5.72
CA ARG A 52 -4.59 -7.23 -5.90
C ARG A 52 -4.64 -5.87 -5.22
N ILE A 53 -3.55 -5.49 -4.56
CA ILE A 53 -3.40 -4.18 -3.92
C ILE A 53 -2.51 -3.29 -4.78
N TYR A 54 -2.85 -2.01 -4.83
CA TYR A 54 -2.11 -0.97 -5.53
C TYR A 54 -1.92 0.21 -4.57
N ALA A 55 -0.76 0.85 -4.60
CA ALA A 55 -0.55 2.05 -3.82
C ALA A 55 -1.32 3.25 -4.40
N ALA A 56 -1.61 4.20 -3.51
CA ALA A 56 -2.44 5.38 -3.76
C ALA A 56 -3.90 5.05 -4.11
N GLY A 57 -4.78 6.03 -3.90
CA GLY A 57 -6.16 6.03 -4.35
C GLY A 57 -6.48 7.29 -5.15
N PHE A 58 -7.54 7.19 -5.94
CA PHE A 58 -8.11 8.30 -6.68
C PHE A 58 -8.82 9.28 -5.75
N ASP A 59 -8.58 10.57 -5.97
CA ASP A 59 -9.33 11.64 -5.33
C ASP A 59 -10.72 11.86 -5.96
N SER A 60 -11.44 12.87 -5.49
CA SER A 60 -12.76 13.25 -6.00
C SER A 60 -12.74 13.70 -7.48
N SER A 61 -11.57 14.04 -8.02
CA SER A 61 -11.36 14.37 -9.43
C SER A 61 -10.96 13.16 -10.28
N ARG A 62 -10.95 11.96 -9.69
CA ARG A 62 -10.49 10.70 -10.31
C ARG A 62 -9.00 10.73 -10.69
N ASN A 63 -8.18 11.47 -9.94
CA ASN A 63 -6.74 11.57 -10.17
C ASN A 63 -5.95 10.96 -9.01
N ILE A 64 -4.74 10.46 -9.32
CA ILE A 64 -3.74 10.06 -8.32
C ILE A 64 -2.64 11.12 -8.30
N PHE A 65 -2.52 11.81 -7.17
CA PHE A 65 -1.44 12.76 -6.95
C PHE A 65 -0.32 12.11 -6.13
N LEU A 66 0.86 12.03 -6.71
CA LEU A 66 2.08 11.67 -6.00
C LEU A 66 2.81 12.95 -5.59
N GLY A 67 3.12 13.09 -4.30
CA GLY A 67 3.85 14.26 -3.79
C GLY A 67 5.23 14.43 -4.43
N GLU A 68 5.81 15.62 -4.31
CA GLU A 68 7.11 15.96 -4.91
C GLU A 68 8.25 15.04 -4.46
N LYS A 69 8.17 14.52 -3.22
CA LYS A 69 9.14 13.59 -2.64
C LYS A 69 8.89 12.12 -3.00
N ALA A 70 7.83 11.83 -3.73
CA ALA A 70 7.52 10.47 -4.17
C ALA A 70 8.52 10.03 -5.24
N THR A 71 8.97 8.78 -5.16
CA THR A 71 9.78 8.18 -6.22
C THR A 71 8.88 7.91 -7.40
N LYS A 72 9.19 8.46 -8.57
CA LYS A 72 8.43 8.28 -9.82
C LYS A 72 9.41 7.91 -10.92
N TRP A 73 8.97 7.07 -11.84
CA TRP A 73 9.75 6.71 -13.01
C TRP A 73 8.83 6.48 -14.19
N GLN A 74 9.42 6.50 -15.37
CA GLN A 74 8.75 6.17 -16.61
C GLN A 74 9.58 5.10 -17.30
N ASP A 75 8.93 3.99 -17.67
CA ASP A 75 9.53 2.97 -18.52
C ASP A 75 8.78 2.92 -19.84
N ASN A 76 9.45 3.32 -20.93
CA ASN A 76 8.87 3.58 -22.23
C ASN A 76 7.66 4.54 -22.17
N VAL A 77 6.45 3.98 -22.04
CA VAL A 77 5.17 4.68 -22.09
C VAL A 77 4.45 4.69 -20.74
N GLU A 78 4.81 3.79 -19.83
CA GLU A 78 4.13 3.67 -18.53
C GLU A 78 4.84 4.47 -17.45
N ILE A 79 4.06 5.26 -16.72
CA ILE A 79 4.52 6.01 -15.54
C ILE A 79 4.09 5.25 -14.30
N ASP A 80 5.04 4.97 -13.42
CA ASP A 80 4.79 4.37 -12.12
C ASP A 80 5.54 5.13 -11.02
N GLY A 81 5.22 4.84 -9.77
CA GLY A 81 5.81 5.46 -8.63
C GLY A 81 5.48 4.76 -7.33
N LEU A 82 6.22 5.13 -6.28
CA LEU A 82 5.96 4.76 -4.91
C LEU A 82 5.39 5.97 -4.15
N THR A 83 4.39 5.75 -3.31
CA THR A 83 3.89 6.80 -2.42
C THR A 83 4.95 7.22 -1.40
N THR A 84 4.85 8.43 -0.84
CA THR A 84 5.87 8.97 0.08
C THR A 84 6.15 8.05 1.27
N ASN A 85 5.10 7.48 1.88
CA ASN A 85 5.23 6.63 3.06
C ASN A 85 5.24 5.13 2.73
N GLY A 86 4.85 4.75 1.51
CA GLY A 86 4.71 3.37 1.06
C GLY A 86 3.46 2.66 1.56
N VAL A 87 2.98 1.71 0.76
CA VAL A 87 1.96 0.72 1.14
C VAL A 87 2.68 -0.61 1.21
N LEU A 88 2.71 -1.23 2.39
CA LEU A 88 3.44 -2.46 2.61
C LEU A 88 2.49 -3.65 2.73
N ILE A 89 2.92 -4.79 2.18
CA ILE A 89 2.26 -6.08 2.28
C ILE A 89 3.23 -7.14 2.80
N MET A 90 2.70 -8.07 3.58
CA MET A 90 3.44 -9.23 4.08
C MET A 90 2.51 -10.44 3.99
N HIS A 91 2.98 -11.47 3.30
CA HIS A 91 2.33 -12.77 3.28
C HIS A 91 2.97 -13.64 4.37
N PRO A 92 2.22 -14.05 5.40
CA PRO A 92 2.75 -14.92 6.44
C PRO A 92 3.16 -16.26 5.86
N LYS A 93 4.17 -16.90 6.47
CA LYS A 93 4.58 -18.26 6.13
C LYS A 93 3.80 -19.25 6.99
N GLY A 94 3.46 -20.40 6.42
CA GLY A 94 2.67 -21.42 7.10
C GLY A 94 1.18 -21.12 7.10
N GLN A 95 0.41 -21.89 7.88
CA GLN A 95 -1.03 -21.68 8.01
C GLN A 95 -1.31 -20.50 8.94
N PHE A 96 -2.05 -19.51 8.43
CA PHE A 96 -2.46 -18.35 9.21
C PHE A 96 -3.30 -18.75 10.44
N CYS A 97 -4.23 -19.68 10.24
CA CYS A 97 -5.05 -20.26 11.31
C CYS A 97 -4.33 -21.48 11.91
N GLY A 98 -4.17 -21.52 13.25
CA GLY A 98 -3.52 -22.64 13.95
C GLY A 98 -2.22 -22.29 14.66
N GLY A 99 -1.79 -21.02 14.63
CA GLY A 99 -0.69 -20.52 15.47
C GLY A 99 0.73 -20.85 14.98
N SER A 100 0.88 -21.57 13.86
CA SER A 100 2.18 -21.86 13.24
C SER A 100 2.67 -20.78 12.28
N ALA A 101 1.95 -19.67 12.17
CA ALA A 101 2.27 -18.63 11.20
C ALA A 101 3.53 -17.86 11.61
N GLU A 102 4.51 -17.81 10.71
CA GLU A 102 5.69 -16.97 10.88
C GLU A 102 5.57 -15.70 10.06
N CYS A 103 6.16 -14.61 10.57
CA CYS A 103 6.20 -13.33 9.86
C CYS A 103 6.94 -13.50 8.53
N GLY A 104 6.27 -13.11 7.44
CA GLY A 104 6.86 -13.07 6.12
C GLY A 104 7.77 -11.86 5.91
N LEU A 105 8.26 -11.72 4.68
CA LEU A 105 8.98 -10.52 4.27
C LEU A 105 7.98 -9.42 3.92
N TRP A 106 8.17 -8.24 4.51
CA TRP A 106 7.49 -7.04 4.06
C TRP A 106 7.98 -6.63 2.68
N ARG A 107 7.03 -6.20 1.84
CA ARG A 107 7.23 -5.72 0.49
C ARG A 107 6.44 -4.45 0.28
N GLU A 108 6.93 -3.57 -0.58
CA GLU A 108 6.25 -2.34 -0.94
C GLU A 108 5.56 -2.51 -2.30
N THR A 109 4.33 -2.03 -2.43
CA THR A 109 3.61 -2.01 -3.71
C THR A 109 3.66 -0.62 -4.35
N SER A 110 3.79 -0.56 -5.67
CA SER A 110 3.74 0.69 -6.44
C SER A 110 2.31 1.08 -6.82
N VAL A 111 2.18 2.25 -7.45
CA VAL A 111 0.89 2.74 -7.97
C VAL A 111 0.39 1.87 -9.13
N GLY A 112 1.32 1.34 -9.93
CA GLY A 112 1.10 0.39 -11.02
C GLY A 112 0.88 -1.05 -10.56
N GLY A 113 1.17 -1.36 -9.29
CA GLY A 113 0.93 -2.67 -8.67
C GLY A 113 2.14 -3.61 -8.66
N ASP A 114 3.30 -3.13 -9.07
CA ASP A 114 4.56 -3.87 -8.93
C ASP A 114 4.99 -4.00 -7.47
N VAL A 115 5.79 -5.03 -7.19
CA VAL A 115 6.23 -5.38 -5.83
C VAL A 115 7.73 -5.21 -5.69
N PHE A 116 8.12 -4.42 -4.69
CA PHE A 116 9.51 -4.05 -4.39
C PHE A 116 9.92 -4.52 -3.01
N ALA A 117 11.23 -4.68 -2.81
CA ALA A 117 11.78 -4.87 -1.47
C ALA A 117 11.60 -3.60 -0.63
N ASP A 118 11.57 -3.76 0.69
CA ASP A 118 11.45 -2.61 1.60
C ASP A 118 12.63 -1.64 1.43
N ARG A 119 12.36 -0.36 1.71
CA ARG A 119 13.37 0.69 1.63
C ARG A 119 14.33 0.58 2.82
N ARG A 120 15.53 1.15 2.70
CA ARG A 120 16.50 1.21 3.83
C ARG A 120 15.90 1.85 5.09
N SER A 121 14.98 2.80 4.91
CA SER A 121 14.15 3.37 5.96
C SER A 121 12.82 3.83 5.38
N ARG A 122 11.78 3.90 6.22
CA ARG A 122 10.48 4.45 5.81
C ARG A 122 10.69 5.86 5.24
N LYS A 123 10.03 6.15 4.12
CA LYS A 123 10.12 7.43 3.38
C LYS A 123 11.43 7.72 2.65
N ALA A 124 12.39 6.80 2.65
CA ALA A 124 13.61 6.99 1.85
C ALA A 124 13.28 7.14 0.36
N SER A 125 13.97 8.01 -0.35
CA SER A 125 13.77 8.22 -1.80
C SER A 125 14.38 7.12 -2.67
N GLN A 126 15.28 6.31 -2.11
CA GLN A 126 15.94 5.19 -2.80
C GLN A 126 15.20 3.87 -2.56
N CYS A 127 14.64 3.34 -3.64
CA CYS A 127 14.24 1.94 -3.76
C CYS A 127 15.17 1.25 -4.78
N THR A 128 15.51 -0.02 -4.55
CA THR A 128 16.25 -0.82 -5.54
C THR A 128 15.33 -1.05 -6.74
N ARG A 129 15.69 -0.48 -7.90
CA ARG A 129 14.81 -0.30 -9.06
C ARG A 129 14.43 -1.57 -9.83
N LYS A 130 14.63 -2.76 -9.27
CA LYS A 130 14.23 -4.00 -9.94
C LYS A 130 12.97 -4.55 -9.27
N PRO A 131 11.79 -4.46 -9.93
CA PRO A 131 10.60 -5.13 -9.43
C PRO A 131 10.91 -6.63 -9.31
N MET A 132 10.46 -7.23 -8.22
CA MET A 132 10.62 -8.66 -8.01
C MET A 132 9.58 -9.39 -8.86
N PRO A 133 9.92 -10.51 -9.51
CA PRO A 133 8.94 -11.28 -10.28
C PRO A 133 7.77 -11.64 -9.37
N CYS A 134 6.57 -11.21 -9.77
CA CYS A 134 5.33 -11.43 -9.04
C CYS A 134 4.97 -12.92 -9.09
N ARG A 135 5.57 -13.73 -8.22
CA ARG A 135 5.19 -15.14 -7.97
C ARG A 135 4.20 -15.30 -6.83
N MET A 136 3.63 -14.22 -6.32
CA MET A 136 2.58 -14.26 -5.30
C MET A 136 1.29 -13.73 -5.89
N ALA A 137 0.66 -14.57 -6.72
CA ALA A 137 -0.79 -14.51 -6.83
C ALA A 137 -1.37 -14.81 -5.44
N LEU A 138 -2.30 -13.96 -5.01
CA LEU A 138 -3.24 -14.28 -3.96
C LEU A 138 -4.03 -15.54 -4.32
#